data_AF-A0A3D3XYU5-F1
#
_entry.id   AF-A0A3D3XYU5-F1
#
_cell.length_a   1.000
_cell.length_b   1.000
_cell.length_c   1.000
_cell.angle_alpha   90.00
_cell.angle_beta   90.00
_cell.angle_gamma   90.00
#
_symmetry.space_group_name_H-M   'P 1'
#
loop_
_entity.id
_entity.type
_entity.pdbx_description
1 polymer ?
#
loop_
_entity_poly.entity_id
_entity_poly.type
_entity_poly.pdbx_seq_one_letter_code
_entity_poly.pdbx_strand_id
1 'polypeptide(L)'
;MNGFDLVARCLQAEGVTWMACFPANPLIEAAAKIGIRPIVFRQERGGINAIDGYSRQTAGQQIGVFASQSGPGVENSFGGIAQAWGDSVPILFLPGGSGTGSYDIAPNFSATRNYANVTKLALSIDQVHRTTREMRRAFHTARQGRPGPVLVEMHGDVLRQEIPENTPPYKPSRPMKYGPSVSDIKDAVAQLLAAKNPVIWAGQGVLYAEAANQLMELAELTQIPVITTMQAKSAFPDDHVLALGSANRTAPKSVFRWLGAADTLFAIGS
;
A
#
# COMPACT_ATOMS: atom_id res chain seq x y z
N MET A 1 -20.79 12.72 -18.86
CA MET A 1 -19.68 12.03 -18.15
C MET A 1 -20.30 11.04 -17.18
N ASN A 2 -19.89 9.78 -17.21
CA ASN A 2 -20.44 8.76 -16.30
C ASN A 2 -19.55 8.55 -15.06
N GLY A 3 -19.96 7.66 -14.17
CA GLY A 3 -19.21 7.32 -12.97
C GLY A 3 -17.82 6.73 -13.24
N PHE A 4 -17.64 5.90 -14.27
CA PHE A 4 -16.32 5.37 -14.64
C PHE A 4 -15.35 6.46 -15.09
N ASP A 5 -15.83 7.43 -15.88
CA ASP A 5 -15.05 8.60 -16.26
C ASP A 5 -14.63 9.42 -15.03
N LEU A 6 -15.52 9.54 -14.03
CA LEU A 6 -15.23 10.22 -12.77
C LEU A 6 -14.18 9.46 -11.95
N VAL A 7 -14.25 8.13 -11.85
CA VAL A 7 -13.21 7.31 -11.21
C VAL A 7 -11.87 7.54 -11.90
N ALA A 8 -11.82 7.49 -13.24
CA ALA A 8 -10.60 7.74 -14.00
C ALA A 8 -10.01 9.13 -13.71
N ARG A 9 -10.85 10.19 -13.64
CA ARG A 9 -10.41 11.54 -13.24
C ARG A 9 -9.87 11.60 -11.81
N CYS A 10 -10.44 10.83 -10.87
CA CYS A 10 -9.90 10.72 -9.52
C CYS A 10 -8.51 10.09 -9.54
N LEU A 11 -8.31 9.02 -10.33
CA LEU A 11 -6.98 8.39 -10.50
C LEU A 11 -5.97 9.38 -11.10
N GLN A 12 -6.35 10.13 -12.14
CA GLN A 12 -5.49 11.13 -12.76
C GLN A 12 -5.09 12.23 -11.76
N ALA A 13 -6.05 12.73 -10.96
CA ALA A 13 -5.79 13.73 -9.93
C ALA A 13 -4.88 13.22 -8.79
N GLU A 14 -4.83 11.91 -8.58
CA GLU A 14 -3.91 11.25 -7.65
C GLU A 14 -2.53 10.94 -8.27
N GLY A 15 -2.30 11.36 -9.51
CA GLY A 15 -1.03 11.18 -10.20
C GLY A 15 -0.82 9.79 -10.78
N VAL A 16 -1.89 8.99 -10.93
CA VAL A 16 -1.82 7.67 -11.57
C VAL A 16 -1.57 7.87 -13.06
N THR A 17 -0.48 7.30 -13.57
CA THR A 17 -0.06 7.39 -14.99
C THR A 17 -0.28 6.08 -15.75
N TRP A 18 -0.36 4.97 -15.03
CA TRP A 18 -0.66 3.65 -15.59
C TRP A 18 -1.41 2.80 -14.56
N MET A 19 -2.08 1.75 -15.03
CA MET A 19 -2.74 0.77 -14.18
C MET A 19 -2.58 -0.63 -14.76
N ALA A 20 -2.42 -1.62 -13.90
CA ALA A 20 -2.58 -3.01 -14.31
C ALA A 20 -4.07 -3.30 -14.46
N CYS A 21 -4.44 -4.14 -15.42
CA CYS A 21 -5.82 -4.56 -15.57
C CYS A 21 -5.99 -5.99 -16.06
N PHE A 22 -7.16 -6.52 -15.77
CA PHE A 22 -7.70 -7.73 -16.37
C PHE A 22 -8.97 -7.37 -17.16
N PRO A 23 -9.25 -8.01 -18.31
CA PRO A 23 -10.36 -7.61 -19.20
C PRO A 23 -11.74 -7.53 -18.54
N ALA A 24 -12.70 -6.96 -19.28
CA ALA A 24 -14.10 -6.79 -18.89
C ALA A 24 -14.36 -5.84 -17.70
N ASN A 25 -13.56 -4.78 -17.59
CA ASN A 25 -13.81 -3.66 -16.67
C ASN A 25 -13.90 -2.32 -17.45
N PRO A 26 -15.05 -1.61 -17.45
CA PRO A 26 -15.22 -0.36 -18.19
C PRO A 26 -14.27 0.78 -17.80
N LEU A 27 -13.66 0.71 -16.61
CA LEU A 27 -12.65 1.68 -16.17
C LEU A 27 -11.43 1.71 -17.10
N ILE A 28 -11.10 0.59 -17.74
CA ILE A 28 -9.93 0.47 -18.65
C ILE A 28 -10.01 1.51 -19.77
N GLU A 29 -11.16 1.58 -20.44
CA GLU A 29 -11.40 2.54 -21.52
C GLU A 29 -11.48 3.97 -21.01
N ALA A 30 -12.13 4.20 -19.88
CA ALA A 30 -12.23 5.52 -19.26
C ALA A 30 -10.84 6.08 -18.88
N ALA A 31 -9.97 5.24 -18.33
CA ALA A 31 -8.60 5.56 -17.98
C ALA A 31 -7.75 5.85 -19.22
N ALA A 32 -7.84 5.00 -20.25
CA ALA A 32 -7.10 5.17 -21.51
C ALA A 32 -7.41 6.51 -22.20
N LYS A 33 -8.68 6.91 -22.24
CA LYS A 33 -9.13 8.18 -22.86
C LYS A 33 -8.50 9.43 -22.28
N ILE A 34 -8.09 9.38 -21.00
CA ILE A 34 -7.50 10.53 -20.30
C ILE A 34 -5.98 10.36 -20.07
N GLY A 35 -5.35 9.41 -20.77
CA GLY A 35 -3.90 9.24 -20.75
C GLY A 35 -3.34 8.36 -19.64
N ILE A 36 -4.18 7.67 -18.85
CA ILE A 36 -3.71 6.63 -17.94
C ILE A 36 -3.53 5.35 -18.74
N ARG A 37 -2.30 4.86 -18.86
CA ARG A 37 -1.98 3.67 -19.67
C ARG A 37 -2.46 2.38 -18.99
N PRO A 38 -3.44 1.65 -19.55
CA PRO A 38 -3.79 0.33 -19.04
C PRO A 38 -2.80 -0.71 -19.55
N ILE A 39 -2.38 -1.63 -18.67
CA ILE A 39 -1.51 -2.76 -19.01
C ILE A 39 -2.26 -4.05 -18.68
N VAL A 40 -2.65 -4.79 -19.71
CA VAL A 40 -3.40 -6.03 -19.56
C VAL A 40 -2.45 -7.19 -19.20
N PHE A 41 -2.75 -7.89 -18.12
CA PHE A 41 -2.03 -9.10 -17.71
C PHE A 41 -2.80 -10.37 -18.07
N ARG A 42 -2.08 -11.48 -18.23
CA ARG A 42 -2.67 -12.79 -18.53
C ARG A 42 -3.28 -13.50 -17.33
N GLN A 43 -2.90 -13.09 -16.13
CA GLN A 43 -3.50 -13.48 -14.85
C GLN A 43 -3.57 -12.27 -13.92
N GLU A 44 -4.61 -12.21 -13.10
CA GLU A 44 -4.86 -11.16 -12.12
C GLU A 44 -3.68 -11.03 -11.15
N ARG A 45 -3.16 -12.17 -10.68
CA ARG A 45 -1.98 -12.23 -9.81
C ARG A 45 -0.76 -11.53 -10.41
N GLY A 46 -0.53 -11.67 -11.72
CA GLY A 46 0.59 -11.00 -12.40
C GLY A 46 0.45 -9.48 -12.37
N GLY A 47 -0.77 -8.98 -12.60
CA GLY A 47 -1.07 -7.55 -12.52
C GLY A 47 -0.92 -7.00 -11.11
N ILE A 48 -1.39 -7.73 -10.10
CA ILE A 48 -1.25 -7.36 -8.69
C ILE A 48 0.22 -7.31 -8.26
N ASN A 49 1.03 -8.31 -8.65
CA ASN A 49 2.45 -8.31 -8.34
C ASN A 49 3.19 -7.13 -8.99
N ALA A 50 2.80 -6.74 -10.20
CA ALA A 50 3.40 -5.58 -10.88
C ALA A 50 3.11 -4.28 -10.15
N ILE A 51 1.88 -4.07 -9.69
CA ILE A 51 1.51 -2.86 -8.95
C ILE A 51 2.04 -2.86 -7.51
N ASP A 52 2.18 -4.03 -6.88
CA ASP A 52 2.84 -4.19 -5.57
C ASP A 52 4.31 -3.74 -5.66
N GLY A 53 5.05 -4.27 -6.65
CA GLY A 53 6.44 -3.88 -6.89
C GLY A 53 6.60 -2.39 -7.19
N TYR A 54 5.70 -1.82 -7.99
CA TYR A 54 5.70 -0.39 -8.30
C TYR A 54 5.44 0.49 -7.07
N SER A 55 4.47 0.14 -6.23
CA SER A 55 4.23 0.85 -4.97
C SER A 55 5.43 0.80 -4.04
N ARG A 56 6.14 -0.35 -3.95
CA ARG A 56 7.37 -0.46 -3.15
C ARG A 56 8.51 0.38 -3.70
N GLN A 57 8.72 0.33 -5.01
CA GLN A 57 9.80 1.07 -5.67
C GLN A 57 9.68 2.57 -5.46
N THR A 58 8.44 3.08 -5.37
CA THR A 58 8.15 4.50 -5.16
C THR A 58 7.95 4.86 -3.69
N ALA A 59 8.34 3.98 -2.75
CA ALA A 59 8.15 4.19 -1.31
C ALA A 59 6.70 4.55 -0.94
N GLY A 60 5.71 4.02 -1.67
CA GLY A 60 4.29 4.31 -1.47
C GLY A 60 3.84 5.71 -1.90
N GLN A 61 4.72 6.52 -2.49
CA GLN A 61 4.35 7.82 -3.06
C GLN A 61 3.38 7.67 -4.23
N GLN A 62 3.58 6.64 -5.05
CA GLN A 62 2.67 6.27 -6.13
C GLN A 62 1.95 4.97 -5.77
N ILE A 63 0.63 5.05 -5.66
CA ILE A 63 -0.19 3.86 -5.36
C ILE A 63 -0.44 3.12 -6.67
N GLY A 64 0.05 1.89 -6.74
CA GLY A 64 -0.26 0.98 -7.82
C GLY A 64 -1.75 0.63 -7.87
N VAL A 65 -2.34 0.66 -9.07
CA VAL A 65 -3.78 0.47 -9.30
C VAL A 65 -4.02 -0.76 -10.15
N PHE A 66 -4.89 -1.66 -9.67
CA PHE A 66 -5.32 -2.84 -10.40
C PHE A 66 -6.84 -2.83 -10.56
N ALA A 67 -7.33 -3.06 -11.78
CA ALA A 67 -8.76 -3.24 -12.04
C ALA A 67 -9.04 -4.59 -12.70
N SER A 68 -10.07 -5.28 -12.23
CA SER A 68 -10.51 -6.55 -12.81
C SER A 68 -12.03 -6.60 -12.93
N GLN A 69 -12.53 -7.55 -13.71
CA GLN A 69 -13.95 -7.90 -13.76
C GLN A 69 -14.49 -8.40 -12.41
N SER A 70 -15.81 -8.52 -12.29
CA SER A 70 -16.49 -9.21 -11.19
C SER A 70 -16.28 -10.73 -11.22
N GLY A 71 -16.73 -11.44 -10.18
CA GLY A 71 -16.71 -12.91 -10.12
C GLY A 71 -15.29 -13.48 -10.10
N PRO A 72 -14.91 -14.38 -11.04
CA PRO A 72 -13.64 -15.11 -10.97
C PRO A 72 -12.42 -14.19 -10.96
N GLY A 73 -12.50 -13.01 -11.59
CA GLY A 73 -11.41 -12.04 -11.55
C GLY A 73 -11.15 -11.49 -10.15
N VAL A 74 -12.21 -11.30 -9.37
CA VAL A 74 -12.11 -10.89 -7.96
C VAL A 74 -11.62 -12.06 -7.12
N GLU A 75 -12.05 -13.29 -7.37
CA GLU A 75 -11.61 -14.47 -6.61
C GLU A 75 -10.11 -14.77 -6.82
N ASN A 76 -9.65 -14.78 -8.07
CA ASN A 76 -8.25 -15.00 -8.43
C ASN A 76 -7.30 -13.93 -7.89
N SER A 77 -7.82 -12.74 -7.59
CA SER A 77 -7.05 -11.61 -7.06
C SER A 77 -6.70 -11.78 -5.57
N PHE A 78 -7.37 -12.68 -4.85
CA PHE A 78 -7.37 -12.72 -3.39
C PHE A 78 -5.97 -12.91 -2.81
N GLY A 79 -5.22 -13.89 -3.30
CA GLY A 79 -3.85 -14.13 -2.85
C GLY A 79 -2.92 -12.93 -3.10
N GLY A 80 -3.13 -12.21 -4.22
CA GLY A 80 -2.46 -10.94 -4.55
C GLY A 80 -2.61 -9.91 -3.45
N ILE A 81 -3.85 -9.58 -3.14
CA ILE A 81 -4.19 -8.55 -2.17
C ILE A 81 -3.81 -8.98 -0.74
N ALA A 82 -4.00 -10.26 -0.39
CA ALA A 82 -3.59 -10.79 0.91
C ALA A 82 -2.08 -10.71 1.15
N GLN A 83 -1.26 -10.90 0.12
CA GLN A 83 0.18 -10.66 0.22
C GLN A 83 0.48 -9.18 0.48
N ALA A 84 -0.10 -8.27 -0.32
CA ALA A 84 0.09 -6.83 -0.14
C ALA A 84 -0.35 -6.37 1.27
N TRP A 85 -1.38 -7.00 1.85
CA TRP A 85 -1.81 -6.77 3.23
C TRP A 85 -0.76 -7.21 4.25
N GLY A 86 -0.28 -8.45 4.13
CA GLY A 86 0.77 -8.98 5.03
C GLY A 86 2.04 -8.14 5.00
N ASP A 87 2.40 -7.62 3.83
CA ASP A 87 3.59 -6.78 3.65
C ASP A 87 3.32 -5.28 3.78
N SER A 88 2.07 -4.85 4.01
CA SER A 88 1.71 -3.43 4.20
C SER A 88 2.06 -2.57 2.98
N VAL A 89 1.80 -3.07 1.79
CA VAL A 89 2.03 -2.36 0.53
C VAL A 89 0.79 -1.57 0.13
N PRO A 90 0.90 -0.27 -0.14
CA PRO A 90 -0.23 0.54 -0.56
C PRO A 90 -0.57 0.26 -2.02
N ILE A 91 -1.62 -0.50 -2.26
CA ILE A 91 -2.20 -0.72 -3.59
C ILE A 91 -3.70 -0.43 -3.57
N LEU A 92 -4.25 -0.04 -4.72
CA LEU A 92 -5.68 0.16 -4.90
C LEU A 92 -6.25 -0.89 -5.85
N PHE A 93 -7.18 -1.68 -5.34
CA PHE A 93 -7.90 -2.68 -6.11
C PHE A 93 -9.30 -2.19 -6.46
N LEU A 94 -9.62 -2.17 -7.75
CA LEU A 94 -10.88 -1.68 -8.33
C LEU A 94 -11.60 -2.83 -9.07
N PRO A 95 -12.17 -3.81 -8.36
CA PRO A 95 -12.95 -4.88 -8.99
C PRO A 95 -14.31 -4.37 -9.47
N GLY A 96 -14.83 -4.99 -10.54
CA GLY A 96 -16.25 -4.91 -10.85
C GLY A 96 -17.09 -5.63 -9.79
N GLY A 97 -18.27 -5.10 -9.49
CA GLY A 97 -19.29 -5.74 -8.64
C GLY A 97 -20.55 -6.10 -9.43
N SER A 98 -21.32 -7.07 -8.92
CA SER A 98 -22.68 -7.37 -9.40
C SER A 98 -23.59 -6.16 -9.26
N GLY A 99 -24.67 -6.06 -10.04
CA GLY A 99 -25.57 -4.91 -9.94
C GLY A 99 -26.19 -4.80 -8.55
N THR A 100 -26.42 -3.58 -8.06
CA THR A 100 -26.88 -3.30 -6.69
C THR A 100 -28.14 -4.08 -6.29
N GLY A 101 -29.11 -4.21 -7.21
CA GLY A 101 -30.34 -5.01 -6.98
C GLY A 101 -30.14 -6.53 -6.96
N SER A 102 -28.96 -7.01 -7.37
CA SER A 102 -28.60 -8.43 -7.41
C SER A 102 -27.46 -8.79 -6.45
N TYR A 103 -26.93 -7.82 -5.71
CA TYR A 103 -25.68 -7.96 -4.96
C TYR A 103 -25.71 -9.11 -3.94
N ASP A 104 -26.83 -9.25 -3.24
CA ASP A 104 -27.03 -10.28 -2.21
C ASP A 104 -27.72 -11.54 -2.74
N ILE A 105 -27.89 -11.66 -4.06
CA ILE A 105 -28.45 -12.86 -4.68
C ILE A 105 -27.33 -13.87 -4.89
N ALA A 106 -27.46 -15.05 -4.26
CA ALA A 106 -26.54 -16.16 -4.50
C ALA A 106 -26.60 -16.60 -5.98
N PRO A 107 -25.46 -16.94 -6.62
CA PRO A 107 -24.14 -17.20 -6.03
C PRO A 107 -23.15 -16.01 -6.13
N ASN A 108 -23.62 -14.75 -6.16
CA ASN A 108 -22.73 -13.60 -6.37
C ASN A 108 -21.65 -13.46 -5.29
N PHE A 109 -20.42 -13.21 -5.74
CA PHE A 109 -19.28 -12.96 -4.87
C PHE A 109 -19.22 -11.48 -4.47
N SER A 110 -19.32 -11.19 -3.18
CA SER A 110 -19.16 -9.84 -2.63
C SER A 110 -17.69 -9.54 -2.38
N ALA A 111 -17.10 -8.61 -3.14
CA ALA A 111 -15.70 -8.24 -2.95
C ALA A 111 -15.49 -7.62 -1.57
N THR A 112 -16.38 -6.71 -1.15
CA THR A 112 -16.23 -6.01 0.14
C THR A 112 -16.23 -6.94 1.34
N ARG A 113 -17.14 -7.92 1.40
CA ARG A 113 -17.22 -8.88 2.52
C ARG A 113 -16.01 -9.80 2.59
N ASN A 114 -15.58 -10.33 1.44
CA ASN A 114 -14.50 -11.31 1.39
C ASN A 114 -13.13 -10.67 1.65
N TYR A 115 -12.93 -9.42 1.26
CA TYR A 115 -11.64 -8.73 1.38
C TYR A 115 -11.48 -7.90 2.66
N ALA A 116 -12.52 -7.80 3.50
CA ALA A 116 -12.51 -6.95 4.70
C ALA A 116 -11.35 -7.23 5.65
N ASN A 117 -10.88 -8.48 5.73
CA ASN A 117 -9.79 -8.89 6.63
C ASN A 117 -8.40 -8.91 5.96
N VAL A 118 -8.33 -8.59 4.67
CA VAL A 118 -7.07 -8.54 3.89
C VAL A 118 -6.91 -7.21 3.18
N THR A 119 -7.59 -6.17 3.66
CA THR A 119 -7.47 -4.78 3.18
C THR A 119 -7.60 -3.84 4.37
N LYS A 120 -6.99 -2.65 4.28
CA LYS A 120 -7.20 -1.60 5.28
C LYS A 120 -8.64 -1.08 5.25
N LEU A 121 -9.24 -1.12 4.07
CA LEU A 121 -10.58 -0.65 3.82
C LEU A 121 -11.12 -1.34 2.58
N ALA A 122 -12.35 -1.85 2.69
CA ALA A 122 -13.11 -2.37 1.58
C ALA A 122 -14.37 -1.53 1.42
N LEU A 123 -14.47 -0.81 0.30
CA LEU A 123 -15.56 0.09 -0.04
C LEU A 123 -16.32 -0.44 -1.25
N SER A 124 -17.52 0.07 -1.44
CA SER A 124 -18.31 -0.09 -2.66
C SER A 124 -18.83 1.28 -3.09
N ILE A 125 -18.91 1.51 -4.40
CA ILE A 125 -19.61 2.66 -4.97
C ILE A 125 -21.02 2.20 -5.38
N ASP A 126 -21.94 2.29 -4.42
CA ASP A 126 -23.36 1.92 -4.55
C ASP A 126 -24.25 3.07 -5.09
N GLN A 127 -23.73 4.30 -5.09
CA GLN A 127 -24.40 5.48 -5.64
C GLN A 127 -23.38 6.37 -6.36
N VAL A 128 -23.72 6.83 -7.57
CA VAL A 128 -22.78 7.55 -8.44
C VAL A 128 -22.23 8.83 -7.80
N HIS A 129 -23.03 9.56 -7.01
CA HIS A 129 -22.60 10.79 -6.33
C HIS A 129 -21.61 10.54 -5.17
N ARG A 130 -21.43 9.30 -4.72
CA ARG A 130 -20.46 8.92 -3.69
C ARG A 130 -19.06 8.67 -4.24
N THR A 131 -18.92 8.51 -5.56
CA THR A 131 -17.65 8.17 -6.25
C THR A 131 -16.47 8.99 -5.74
N THR A 132 -16.55 10.33 -5.78
CA THR A 132 -15.47 11.23 -5.31
C THR A 132 -15.11 10.99 -3.85
N ARG A 133 -16.10 10.75 -3.00
CA ARG A 133 -15.90 10.51 -1.56
C ARG A 133 -15.22 9.17 -1.32
N GLU A 134 -15.69 8.10 -1.95
CA GLU A 134 -15.13 6.76 -1.75
C GLU A 134 -13.71 6.65 -2.32
N MET A 135 -13.44 7.23 -3.49
CA MET A 135 -12.08 7.31 -4.03
C MET A 135 -11.15 8.09 -3.09
N ARG A 136 -11.61 9.22 -2.54
CA ARG A 136 -10.80 10.03 -1.61
C ARG A 136 -10.49 9.28 -0.33
N ARG A 137 -11.48 8.57 0.22
CA ARG A 137 -11.29 7.68 1.38
C ARG A 137 -10.31 6.57 1.05
N ALA A 138 -10.41 5.98 -0.14
CA ALA A 138 -9.55 4.88 -0.54
C ALA A 138 -8.07 5.29 -0.62
N PHE A 139 -7.76 6.37 -1.33
CA PHE A 139 -6.39 6.89 -1.42
C PHE A 139 -5.86 7.39 -0.07
N HIS A 140 -6.71 8.06 0.72
CA HIS A 140 -6.34 8.47 2.07
C HIS A 140 -5.95 7.25 2.91
N THR A 141 -6.82 6.25 3.01
CA THR A 141 -6.56 5.07 3.83
C THR A 141 -5.37 4.26 3.33
N ALA A 142 -5.16 4.13 2.02
CA ALA A 142 -4.01 3.42 1.48
C ALA A 142 -2.67 4.05 1.95
N ARG A 143 -2.59 5.40 2.03
CA ARG A 143 -1.37 6.13 2.40
C ARG A 143 -1.17 6.38 3.90
N GLN A 144 -2.23 6.64 4.67
CA GLN A 144 -2.09 7.12 6.05
C GLN A 144 -1.66 6.03 7.04
N GLY A 145 -0.82 6.40 8.01
CA GLY A 145 -0.32 5.46 9.03
C GLY A 145 0.49 4.34 8.39
N ARG A 146 0.31 3.10 8.84
CA ARG A 146 0.90 1.92 8.21
C ARG A 146 0.24 1.70 6.83
N PRO A 147 0.96 1.77 5.70
CA PRO A 147 0.36 1.62 4.38
C PRO A 147 -0.24 0.22 4.18
N GLY A 148 -1.10 0.07 3.17
CA GLY A 148 -1.70 -1.23 2.87
C GLY A 148 -2.76 -1.19 1.78
N PRO A 149 -3.21 -2.36 1.30
CA PRO A 149 -4.15 -2.45 0.20
C PRO A 149 -5.52 -1.93 0.58
N VAL A 150 -6.19 -1.30 -0.37
CA VAL A 150 -7.57 -0.84 -0.27
C VAL A 150 -8.35 -1.35 -1.48
N LEU A 151 -9.60 -1.74 -1.24
CA LEU A 151 -10.53 -2.19 -2.27
C LEU A 151 -11.68 -1.19 -2.44
N VAL A 152 -12.03 -0.87 -3.68
CA VAL A 152 -13.26 -0.14 -4.02
C VAL A 152 -14.02 -0.91 -5.11
N GLU A 153 -15.07 -1.61 -4.70
CA GLU A 153 -15.95 -2.37 -5.59
C GLU A 153 -16.80 -1.43 -6.44
N MET A 154 -16.83 -1.68 -7.75
CA MET A 154 -17.45 -0.83 -8.75
C MET A 154 -18.69 -1.50 -9.36
N HIS A 155 -19.87 -1.04 -8.97
CA HIS A 155 -21.14 -1.54 -9.50
C HIS A 155 -21.45 -0.95 -10.88
N GLY A 156 -21.53 -1.80 -11.90
CA GLY A 156 -21.66 -1.33 -13.29
C GLY A 156 -23.00 -0.68 -13.62
N ASP A 157 -24.09 -1.02 -12.94
CA ASP A 157 -25.40 -0.36 -13.02
C ASP A 157 -25.37 1.05 -12.42
N VAL A 158 -24.50 1.28 -11.43
CA VAL A 158 -24.30 2.58 -10.78
C VAL A 158 -23.35 3.47 -11.58
N LEU A 159 -22.15 2.98 -11.90
CA LEU A 159 -21.12 3.79 -12.53
C LEU A 159 -21.37 4.09 -14.01
N ARG A 160 -22.34 3.44 -14.65
CA ARG A 160 -22.82 3.83 -15.99
C ARG A 160 -23.79 5.00 -15.97
N GLN A 161 -24.34 5.34 -14.81
CA GLN A 161 -25.23 6.50 -14.67
C GLN A 161 -24.45 7.79 -14.93
N GLU A 162 -25.16 8.81 -15.42
CA GLU A 162 -24.60 10.15 -15.52
C GLU A 162 -24.33 10.71 -14.14
N ILE A 163 -23.20 11.42 -14.01
CA ILE A 163 -22.90 12.12 -12.77
C ILE A 163 -23.81 13.35 -12.64
N PRO A 164 -24.25 13.71 -11.43
CA PRO A 164 -24.93 14.98 -11.19
C PRO A 164 -24.05 16.18 -11.57
N GLU A 165 -24.65 17.22 -12.16
CA GLU A 165 -23.92 18.44 -12.56
C GLU A 165 -23.18 19.10 -11.39
N ASN A 166 -23.74 19.03 -10.19
CA ASN A 166 -23.18 19.62 -8.97
C ASN A 166 -22.19 18.69 -8.24
N THR A 167 -21.63 17.67 -8.91
CA THR A 167 -20.64 16.77 -8.29
C THR A 167 -19.37 17.55 -7.94
N PRO A 168 -18.95 17.58 -6.66
CA PRO A 168 -17.78 18.35 -6.26
C PRO A 168 -16.51 17.77 -6.90
N PRO A 169 -15.53 18.64 -7.23
CA PRO A 169 -14.28 18.18 -7.82
C PRO A 169 -13.49 17.32 -6.84
N TYR A 170 -12.83 16.30 -7.37
CA TYR A 170 -11.90 15.49 -6.58
C TYR A 170 -10.73 16.35 -6.10
N LYS A 171 -10.39 16.21 -4.80
CA LYS A 171 -9.21 16.84 -4.19
C LYS A 171 -8.45 15.76 -3.41
N PRO A 172 -7.20 15.46 -3.79
CA PRO A 172 -6.37 14.51 -3.06
C PRO A 172 -6.26 14.85 -1.58
N SER A 173 -6.20 13.82 -0.73
CA SER A 173 -5.94 14.03 0.70
C SER A 173 -4.44 14.27 0.94
N ARG A 174 -4.11 15.07 1.95
CA ARG A 174 -2.71 15.33 2.34
C ARG A 174 -2.21 14.22 3.28
N PRO A 175 -0.96 13.73 3.13
CA PRO A 175 -0.34 12.86 4.11
C PRO A 175 -0.21 13.58 5.46
N MET A 176 -0.53 12.90 6.55
CA MET A 176 -0.33 13.42 7.90
C MET A 176 0.90 12.74 8.50
N LYS A 177 1.93 13.54 8.80
CA LYS A 177 3.11 13.08 9.52
C LYS A 177 2.96 13.44 11.00
N TYR A 178 3.27 12.49 11.87
CA TYR A 178 3.36 12.69 13.31
C TYR A 178 4.68 12.09 13.80
N GLY A 179 5.18 12.60 14.92
CA GLY A 179 6.42 12.15 15.52
C GLY A 179 6.38 12.29 17.04
N PRO A 180 7.30 11.63 17.75
CA PRO A 180 7.42 11.74 19.20
C PRO A 180 7.78 13.17 19.63
N SER A 181 7.54 13.49 20.90
CA SER A 181 7.97 14.77 21.47
C SER A 181 9.50 14.84 21.60
N VAL A 182 10.06 16.05 21.68
CA VAL A 182 11.51 16.23 21.84
C VAL A 182 12.03 15.60 23.14
N SER A 183 11.23 15.59 24.21
CA SER A 183 11.59 14.90 25.46
C SER A 183 11.67 13.39 25.28
N ASP A 184 10.69 12.77 24.61
CA ASP A 184 10.70 11.32 24.39
C ASP A 184 11.90 10.89 23.52
N ILE A 185 12.28 11.72 22.53
CA ILE A 185 13.48 11.49 21.73
C ILE A 185 14.74 11.54 22.60
N LYS A 186 14.86 12.54 23.48
CA LYS A 186 16.02 12.65 24.39
C LYS A 186 16.13 11.45 25.32
N ASP A 187 15.01 10.99 25.87
CA ASP A 187 14.97 9.84 26.76
C ASP A 187 15.37 8.55 26.02
N ALA A 188 14.88 8.37 24.79
CA ALA A 188 15.26 7.23 23.95
C ALA A 188 16.76 7.25 23.59
N VAL A 189 17.32 8.41 23.24
CA VAL A 189 18.75 8.57 22.94
C VAL A 189 19.60 8.32 24.19
N ALA A 190 19.20 8.81 25.36
CA ALA A 190 19.92 8.57 26.61
C ALA A 190 19.97 7.08 26.95
N GLN A 191 18.87 6.35 26.78
CA GLN A 191 18.83 4.89 26.97
C GLN A 191 19.70 4.16 25.94
N LEU A 192 19.64 4.57 24.67
CA LEU A 192 20.43 3.97 23.59
C LEU A 192 21.93 4.12 23.83
N LEU A 193 22.39 5.29 24.30
CA LEU A 193 23.81 5.55 24.57
C LEU A 193 24.31 4.92 25.88
N ALA A 194 23.41 4.60 26.81
CA ALA A 194 23.75 3.90 28.05
C ALA A 194 23.85 2.36 27.87
N ALA A 195 23.30 1.83 26.78
CA ALA A 195 23.32 0.41 26.46
C ALA A 195 24.76 -0.08 26.17
N LYS A 196 25.06 -1.31 26.57
CA LYS A 196 26.39 -1.91 26.34
C LYS A 196 26.48 -2.64 25.00
N ASN A 197 25.38 -3.28 24.58
CA ASN A 197 25.26 -4.03 23.33
C ASN A 197 23.99 -3.61 22.58
N PRO A 198 23.81 -2.33 22.21
CA PRO A 198 22.65 -1.92 21.43
C PRO A 198 22.69 -2.49 20.01
N VAL A 199 21.52 -2.73 19.43
CA VAL A 199 21.36 -3.08 18.02
C VAL A 199 20.19 -2.29 17.43
N ILE A 200 20.38 -1.72 16.24
CA ILE A 200 19.28 -1.08 15.50
C ILE A 200 18.49 -2.14 14.76
N TRP A 201 17.17 -2.13 14.93
CA TRP A 201 16.23 -2.98 14.20
C TRP A 201 15.43 -2.11 13.21
N ALA A 202 15.90 -2.05 11.97
CA ALA A 202 15.33 -1.23 10.92
C ALA A 202 14.23 -1.97 10.15
N GLY A 203 13.00 -1.45 10.20
CA GLY A 203 11.86 -1.97 9.45
C GLY A 203 11.56 -1.17 8.19
N GLN A 204 10.58 -1.65 7.42
CA GLN A 204 10.26 -1.10 6.10
C GLN A 204 9.76 0.35 6.16
N GLY A 205 9.29 0.80 7.32
CA GLY A 205 8.93 2.20 7.55
C GLY A 205 10.08 3.16 7.26
N VAL A 206 11.34 2.71 7.37
CA VAL A 206 12.51 3.51 6.96
C VAL A 206 12.47 3.78 5.44
N LEU A 207 12.13 2.78 4.63
CA LEU A 207 12.00 2.93 3.18
C LEU A 207 10.83 3.84 2.81
N TYR A 208 9.66 3.62 3.41
CA TYR A 208 8.46 4.44 3.16
C TYR A 208 8.59 5.89 3.67
N ALA A 209 9.46 6.14 4.65
CA ALA A 209 9.80 7.48 5.12
C ALA A 209 10.95 8.13 4.33
N GLU A 210 11.54 7.41 3.37
CA GLU A 210 12.74 7.82 2.64
C GLU A 210 13.90 8.20 3.58
N ALA A 211 14.03 7.45 4.68
CA ALA A 211 14.91 7.76 5.80
C ALA A 211 16.19 6.91 5.84
N ALA A 212 16.57 6.27 4.73
CA ALA A 212 17.74 5.39 4.66
C ALA A 212 19.05 6.13 4.96
N ASN A 213 19.21 7.36 4.46
CA ASN A 213 20.40 8.17 4.74
C ASN A 213 20.49 8.57 6.22
N GLN A 214 19.36 8.92 6.84
CA GLN A 214 19.29 9.28 8.25
C GLN A 214 19.55 8.07 9.15
N LEU A 215 19.08 6.88 8.75
CA LEU A 215 19.42 5.62 9.42
C LEU A 215 20.94 5.36 9.34
N MET A 216 21.54 5.57 8.16
CA MET A 216 22.97 5.40 7.94
C MET A 216 23.79 6.35 8.82
N GLU A 217 23.46 7.64 8.80
CA GLU A 217 24.09 8.67 9.63
C GLU A 217 23.97 8.34 11.12
N LEU A 218 22.79 7.93 11.60
CA LEU A 218 22.59 7.54 12.99
C LEU A 218 23.48 6.35 13.38
N ALA A 219 23.53 5.31 12.53
CA ALA A 219 24.34 4.12 12.77
C ALA A 219 25.84 4.46 12.80
N GLU A 220 26.31 5.31 11.88
CA GLU A 220 27.71 5.75 11.81
C GLU A 220 28.10 6.63 13.01
N LEU A 221 27.26 7.57 13.42
CA LEU A 221 27.55 8.43 14.58
C LEU A 221 27.62 7.66 15.89
N THR A 222 26.76 6.64 16.03
CA THR A 222 26.65 5.84 17.26
C THR A 222 27.50 4.58 17.24
N GLN A 223 28.03 4.19 16.06
CA GLN A 223 28.71 2.92 15.80
C GLN A 223 27.87 1.69 16.20
N ILE A 224 26.54 1.80 16.10
CA ILE A 224 25.61 0.72 16.47
C ILE A 224 25.31 -0.14 15.24
N PRO A 225 25.45 -1.48 15.34
CA PRO A 225 25.18 -2.37 14.21
C PRO A 225 23.68 -2.42 13.87
N VAL A 226 23.38 -2.66 12.60
CA VAL A 226 22.03 -2.59 12.02
C VAL A 226 21.59 -3.97 11.54
N ILE A 227 20.41 -4.39 11.99
CA ILE A 227 19.63 -5.51 11.45
C ILE A 227 18.43 -4.93 10.74
N THR A 228 18.13 -5.41 9.54
CA THR A 228 16.89 -5.04 8.83
C THR A 228 15.84 -6.12 8.98
N THR A 229 14.55 -5.77 8.93
CA THR A 229 13.50 -6.76 8.62
C THR A 229 13.61 -7.20 7.16
N MET A 230 12.87 -8.24 6.76
CA MET A 230 12.91 -8.68 5.37
C MET A 230 12.38 -7.66 4.39
N GLN A 231 11.30 -6.99 4.77
CA GLN A 231 10.71 -5.92 3.98
C GLN A 231 11.62 -4.67 3.93
N ALA A 232 12.60 -4.56 4.83
CA ALA A 232 13.52 -3.43 4.95
C ALA A 232 14.92 -3.71 4.43
N LYS A 233 15.16 -4.84 3.74
CA LYS A 233 16.51 -5.25 3.32
C LYS A 233 17.30 -4.16 2.57
N SER A 234 16.63 -3.30 1.82
CA SER A 234 17.25 -2.20 1.08
C SER A 234 17.41 -0.90 1.88
N ALA A 235 17.06 -0.88 3.17
CA ALA A 235 17.12 0.33 4.00
C ALA A 235 18.53 0.66 4.49
N PHE A 236 19.46 -0.30 4.43
CA PHE A 236 20.85 -0.15 4.85
C PHE A 236 21.75 -0.99 3.92
N PRO A 237 22.93 -0.52 3.49
CA PRO A 237 23.78 -1.27 2.56
C PRO A 237 24.30 -2.57 3.18
N ASP A 238 24.09 -3.71 2.50
CA ASP A 238 24.50 -5.04 2.99
C ASP A 238 26.03 -5.20 3.08
N ASP A 239 26.80 -4.37 2.37
CA ASP A 239 28.27 -4.35 2.36
C ASP A 239 28.88 -3.39 3.41
N HIS A 240 28.05 -2.61 4.11
CA HIS A 240 28.50 -1.70 5.14
C HIS A 240 29.02 -2.47 6.38
N VAL A 241 30.07 -1.98 7.04
CA VAL A 241 30.71 -2.67 8.19
C VAL A 241 29.78 -2.88 9.39
N LEU A 242 28.78 -2.02 9.55
CA LEU A 242 27.74 -2.11 10.59
C LEU A 242 26.55 -2.99 10.18
N ALA A 243 26.50 -3.50 8.95
CA ALA A 243 25.39 -4.33 8.49
C ALA A 243 25.51 -5.75 9.03
N LEU A 244 24.49 -6.21 9.74
CA LEU A 244 24.42 -7.59 10.26
C LEU A 244 23.63 -8.52 9.33
N GLY A 245 22.93 -7.94 8.35
CA GLY A 245 22.00 -8.61 7.45
C GLY A 245 20.55 -8.53 7.92
N SER A 246 19.66 -9.24 7.22
CA SER A 246 18.23 -9.19 7.49
C SER A 246 17.74 -10.34 8.37
N ALA A 247 16.85 -10.03 9.31
CA ALA A 247 16.20 -11.01 10.16
C ALA A 247 15.07 -11.76 9.44
N ASN A 248 15.17 -13.09 9.44
CA ASN A 248 14.19 -14.04 8.91
C ASN A 248 14.47 -15.45 9.47
N ARG A 249 13.64 -16.44 9.11
CA ARG A 249 13.78 -17.82 9.61
C ARG A 249 15.11 -18.49 9.22
N THR A 250 15.73 -18.03 8.14
CA THR A 250 17.01 -18.49 7.60
C THR A 250 18.09 -17.39 7.68
N ALA A 251 18.02 -16.52 8.69
CA ALA A 251 18.93 -15.39 8.80
C ALA A 251 20.40 -15.83 8.98
N PRO A 252 21.37 -14.97 8.61
CA PRO A 252 22.77 -15.21 8.92
C PRO A 252 23.01 -15.43 10.41
N LYS A 253 24.03 -16.23 10.75
CA LYS A 253 24.41 -16.51 12.15
C LYS A 253 24.72 -15.22 12.94
N SER A 254 25.23 -14.18 12.28
CA SER A 254 25.48 -12.86 12.86
C SER A 254 24.21 -12.27 13.47
N VAL A 255 23.09 -12.27 12.74
CA VAL A 255 21.80 -11.76 13.19
C VAL A 255 21.39 -12.40 14.52
N PHE A 256 21.37 -13.75 14.59
CA PHE A 256 20.98 -14.45 15.82
C PHE A 256 21.95 -14.21 16.97
N ARG A 257 23.26 -14.15 16.71
CA ARG A 257 24.27 -13.88 17.73
C ARG A 257 24.10 -12.50 18.35
N TRP A 258 23.92 -11.48 17.52
CA TRP A 258 23.76 -10.10 17.99
C TRP A 258 22.41 -9.91 18.69
N LEU A 259 21.31 -10.47 18.17
CA LEU A 259 20.02 -10.44 18.87
C LEU A 259 20.07 -11.13 20.23
N GLY A 260 20.76 -12.28 20.34
CA GLY A 260 20.89 -12.99 21.61
C GLY A 260 21.80 -12.31 22.64
N ALA A 261 22.70 -11.42 22.19
CA ALA A 261 23.63 -10.69 23.04
C ALA A 261 23.19 -9.24 23.32
N ALA A 262 22.21 -8.73 22.58
CA ALA A 262 21.74 -7.36 22.69
C ALA A 262 21.06 -7.13 24.04
N ASP A 263 21.43 -6.03 24.71
CA ASP A 263 20.76 -5.56 25.92
C ASP A 263 19.71 -4.47 25.60
N THR A 264 19.74 -3.91 24.38
CA THR A 264 18.77 -2.94 23.89
C THR A 264 18.54 -3.09 22.39
N LEU A 265 17.27 -3.10 21.97
CA LEU A 265 16.88 -3.07 20.56
C LEU A 265 16.22 -1.72 20.24
N PHE A 266 16.84 -0.96 19.33
CA PHE A 266 16.28 0.28 18.83
C PHE A 266 15.49 0.03 17.55
N ALA A 267 14.19 -0.24 17.70
CA ALA A 267 13.30 -0.55 16.58
C ALA A 267 12.80 0.74 15.90
N ILE A 268 13.06 0.90 14.61
CA ILE A 268 12.63 2.06 13.81
C ILE A 268 11.89 1.57 12.57
N GLY A 269 10.66 2.06 12.37
CA GLY A 269 9.87 1.71 11.18
C GLY A 269 9.52 0.22 11.06
N SER A 270 9.54 -0.51 12.18
CA SER A 270 9.27 -1.97 12.25
C SER A 270 7.84 -2.30 12.64
#